data_AF-A0AAW0PIC6-F1
#
_entry.id   AF-A0AAW0PIC6-F1
#
_cell.length_a   1.000
_cell.length_b   1.000
_cell.length_c   1.000
_cell.angle_alpha   90.00
_cell.angle_beta   90.00
_cell.angle_gamma   90.00
#
_symmetry.space_group_name_H-M   'P 1'
#
loop_
_entity.id
_entity.type
_entity.pdbx_description
1 polymer ?
#
loop_
_entity_poly.entity_id
_entity_poly.type
_entity_poly.pdbx_seq_one_letter_code
_entity_poly.pdbx_strand_id
1 'polypeptide(L)'
;MFSTVMDALQGFGVTSTHYLQTNYKDAQGLFLWVSWAADLRNTFFIFFPLWIHLRSSVGIKLIWVAVIGDWLNLVFKWILFGERPYWWVHEASYYDNGVRPHIEQYPMTCETGPGSPSGHAMGAAGVYYTLVTSILAIMISKKKIGIKKPTKKEWYLKVILWSIFWGVQLGVCLSRVFIAAHFPHQVIAGVITGMIVAEAFNRTQWIYSATMKHYFYTTLFLTSFAVGFYLLLKAVGVDLLWTLEKAQKWCVRPSGFTWTRRPSPAFSETWARCLDWG
;
A
#
# COMPACT_ATOMS: atom_id res chain seq x y z
N MET A 1 -24.32 9.46 -13.43
CA MET A 1 -23.24 9.12 -14.39
C MET A 1 -21.97 8.68 -13.65
N PHE A 2 -21.40 9.49 -12.76
CA PHE A 2 -20.23 9.08 -11.95
C PHE A 2 -20.49 7.87 -11.03
N SER A 3 -21.66 7.80 -10.37
CA SER A 3 -22.05 6.64 -9.56
C SER A 3 -22.10 5.35 -10.39
N THR A 4 -22.79 5.38 -11.53
CA THR A 4 -22.92 4.22 -12.44
C THR A 4 -21.58 3.70 -12.96
N VAL A 5 -20.64 4.60 -13.27
CA VAL A 5 -19.29 4.22 -13.71
C VAL A 5 -18.50 3.60 -12.55
N MET A 6 -18.61 4.17 -11.35
CA MET A 6 -17.95 3.64 -10.16
C MET A 6 -18.50 2.25 -9.78
N ASP A 7 -19.81 2.06 -9.84
CA ASP A 7 -20.47 0.79 -9.57
C ASP A 7 -20.05 -0.28 -10.59
N ALA A 8 -19.94 0.08 -11.87
CA ALA A 8 -19.42 -0.82 -12.90
C ALA A 8 -17.95 -1.20 -12.67
N LEU A 9 -17.10 -0.24 -12.26
CA LEU A 9 -15.70 -0.50 -11.90
C LEU A 9 -15.58 -1.41 -10.68
N GLN A 10 -16.43 -1.22 -9.67
CA GLN A 10 -16.48 -2.06 -8.48
C GLN A 10 -17.03 -3.45 -8.82
N GLY A 11 -18.06 -3.54 -9.66
CA GLY A 11 -18.61 -4.79 -10.18
C GLY A 11 -17.57 -5.60 -10.97
N PHE A 12 -16.81 -4.94 -11.86
CA PHE A 12 -15.66 -5.57 -12.52
C PHE A 12 -14.62 -6.07 -11.52
N GLY A 13 -14.39 -5.31 -10.45
CA GLY A 13 -13.48 -5.69 -9.39
C GLY A 13 -13.94 -6.91 -8.60
N VAL A 14 -15.23 -7.01 -8.23
CA VAL A 14 -15.80 -8.21 -7.60
C VAL A 14 -15.70 -9.41 -8.53
N THR A 15 -16.04 -9.26 -9.81
CA THR A 15 -15.91 -10.33 -10.81
C THR A 15 -14.46 -10.80 -10.93
N SER A 16 -13.50 -9.87 -10.90
CA SER A 16 -12.07 -10.19 -10.93
C SER A 16 -11.65 -10.99 -9.69
N THR A 17 -12.09 -10.58 -8.50
CA THR A 17 -11.86 -11.33 -7.25
C THR A 17 -12.45 -12.73 -7.32
N HIS A 18 -13.72 -12.85 -7.71
CA HIS A 18 -14.40 -14.13 -7.85
C HIS A 18 -13.68 -15.06 -8.86
N TYR A 19 -13.28 -14.52 -10.00
CA TYR A 19 -12.52 -15.26 -11.02
C TYR A 19 -11.19 -15.79 -10.46
N LEU A 20 -10.44 -14.94 -9.75
CA LEU A 20 -9.17 -15.32 -9.14
C LEU A 20 -9.36 -16.41 -8.08
N GLN A 21 -10.34 -16.26 -7.19
CA GLN A 21 -10.63 -17.23 -6.13
C GLN A 21 -11.10 -18.58 -6.70
N THR A 22 -11.85 -18.57 -7.80
CA THR A 22 -12.37 -19.80 -8.44
C THR A 22 -11.28 -20.53 -9.23
N ASN A 23 -10.48 -19.82 -10.03
CA ASN A 23 -9.54 -20.44 -10.97
C ASN A 23 -8.14 -20.67 -10.37
N TYR A 24 -7.78 -19.95 -9.31
CA TYR A 24 -6.46 -20.03 -8.68
C TYR A 24 -6.53 -20.42 -7.21
N LYS A 25 -7.52 -21.25 -6.84
CA LYS A 25 -7.73 -21.72 -5.48
C LYS A 25 -6.49 -22.45 -4.92
N ASP A 26 -5.82 -23.24 -5.75
CA ASP A 26 -4.59 -23.97 -5.36
C ASP A 26 -3.41 -23.03 -5.06
N ALA A 27 -3.41 -21.82 -5.63
CA ALA A 27 -2.40 -20.79 -5.38
C ALA A 27 -2.75 -19.88 -4.19
N GLN A 28 -3.81 -20.17 -3.43
CA GLN A 28 -4.23 -19.38 -2.26
C GLN A 28 -3.07 -19.15 -1.27
N GLY A 29 -2.29 -20.18 -0.95
CA GLY A 29 -1.17 -20.08 -0.02
C GLY A 29 -0.11 -19.08 -0.50
N LEU A 30 0.15 -19.05 -1.82
CA LEU A 30 1.06 -18.09 -2.45
C LEU A 30 0.50 -16.67 -2.33
N PHE A 31 -0.78 -16.44 -2.65
CA PHE A 31 -1.38 -15.12 -2.54
C PHE A 31 -1.37 -14.59 -1.10
N LEU A 32 -1.68 -15.42 -0.11
CA LEU A 32 -1.62 -15.03 1.30
C LEU A 32 -0.19 -14.71 1.72
N TRP A 33 0.78 -15.54 1.33
CA TRP A 33 2.19 -15.28 1.63
C TRP A 33 2.69 -13.99 0.98
N VAL A 34 2.33 -13.73 -0.28
CA VAL A 34 2.71 -12.48 -0.99
C VAL A 34 2.10 -11.26 -0.30
N SER A 35 0.83 -11.30 0.11
CA SER A 35 0.23 -10.15 0.83
C SER A 35 0.95 -9.91 2.16
N TRP A 36 1.31 -10.97 2.88
CA TRP A 36 2.06 -10.85 4.13
C TRP A 36 3.46 -10.29 3.88
N ALA A 37 4.19 -10.81 2.89
CA ALA A 37 5.54 -10.35 2.57
C ALA A 37 5.57 -8.88 2.09
N ALA A 38 4.52 -8.47 1.36
CA ALA A 38 4.36 -7.12 0.83
C ALA A 38 3.88 -6.08 1.85
N ASP A 39 3.59 -6.49 3.09
CA ASP A 39 3.35 -5.55 4.18
C ASP A 39 4.59 -4.63 4.32
N LEU A 40 4.36 -3.31 4.31
CA LEU A 40 5.41 -2.31 4.41
C LEU A 40 6.28 -2.56 5.64
N ARG A 41 5.69 -3.03 6.74
CA ARG A 41 6.42 -3.40 7.95
C ARG A 41 7.46 -4.47 7.66
N ASN A 42 7.05 -5.57 7.04
CA ASN A 42 7.90 -6.73 6.78
C ASN A 42 8.98 -6.39 5.75
N THR A 43 8.58 -5.71 4.68
CA THR A 43 9.49 -5.21 3.64
C THR A 43 10.54 -4.27 4.25
N PHE A 44 10.12 -3.34 5.11
CA PHE A 44 11.03 -2.41 5.78
C PHE A 44 11.99 -3.12 6.73
N PHE A 45 11.51 -4.05 7.56
CA PHE A 45 12.36 -4.81 8.48
C PHE A 45 13.46 -5.61 7.79
N ILE A 46 13.24 -6.06 6.55
CA ILE A 46 14.24 -6.80 5.79
C ILE A 46 15.18 -5.84 5.06
N PHE A 47 14.65 -4.90 4.28
CA PHE A 47 15.49 -4.09 3.40
C PHE A 47 16.23 -2.97 4.14
N PHE A 48 15.64 -2.37 5.17
CA PHE A 48 16.27 -1.25 5.88
C PHE A 48 17.62 -1.65 6.52
N PRO A 49 17.70 -2.73 7.34
CA PRO A 49 18.98 -3.15 7.93
C PRO A 49 20.04 -3.53 6.89
N LEU A 50 19.64 -4.17 5.79
CA LEU A 50 20.57 -4.53 4.72
C LEU A 50 21.15 -3.28 4.04
N TRP A 51 20.29 -2.32 3.68
CA TRP A 51 20.72 -1.16 2.90
C TRP A 51 21.43 -0.10 3.73
N ILE A 52 21.11 0.07 5.02
CA ILE A 52 21.84 1.02 5.86
C ILE A 52 23.31 0.61 6.03
N HIS A 53 23.59 -0.70 6.13
CA HIS A 53 24.94 -1.25 6.22
C HIS A 53 25.67 -1.24 4.86
N LEU A 54 24.98 -1.56 3.76
CA LEU A 54 25.60 -1.54 2.43
C LEU A 54 25.86 -0.12 1.92
N ARG A 55 24.87 0.77 2.04
CA ARG A 55 24.89 2.17 1.60
C ARG A 55 23.89 3.00 2.41
N SER A 56 24.38 3.72 3.41
CA SER A 56 23.51 4.49 4.32
C SER A 56 22.60 5.49 3.62
N SER A 57 23.01 6.06 2.47
CA SER A 57 22.13 6.90 1.65
C SER A 57 20.86 6.18 1.17
N VAL A 58 20.96 4.92 0.75
CA VAL A 58 19.79 4.14 0.32
C VAL A 58 18.89 3.85 1.51
N GLY A 59 19.46 3.53 2.68
CA GLY A 59 18.71 3.35 3.92
C GLY A 59 17.92 4.60 4.33
N ILE A 60 18.55 5.78 4.27
CA ILE A 60 17.89 7.08 4.57
C ILE A 60 16.75 7.35 3.59
N LYS A 61 16.98 7.12 2.28
CA LYS A 61 15.94 7.28 1.25
C LYS A 61 14.76 6.34 1.49
N LEU A 62 15.01 5.10 1.90
CA LEU A 62 13.95 4.13 2.24
C LEU A 62 13.10 4.59 3.43
N ILE A 63 13.70 5.16 4.48
CA ILE A 63 12.96 5.74 5.61
C ILE A 63 12.01 6.83 5.11
N TRP A 64 12.54 7.79 4.36
CA TRP A 64 11.74 8.93 3.90
C TRP A 64 10.58 8.50 2.98
N VAL A 65 10.84 7.59 2.06
CA VAL A 65 9.81 7.03 1.17
C VAL A 65 8.75 6.27 1.97
N ALA A 66 9.14 5.49 2.98
CA ALA A 66 8.20 4.76 3.82
C ALA A 66 7.34 5.71 4.67
N VAL A 67 7.95 6.68 5.35
CA VAL A 67 7.25 7.62 6.25
C VAL A 67 6.28 8.51 5.48
N ILE A 68 6.73 9.12 4.39
CA ILE A 68 5.90 10.04 3.61
C ILE A 68 4.89 9.27 2.76
N GLY A 69 5.26 8.08 2.28
CA GLY A 69 4.35 7.18 1.59
C GLY A 69 3.19 6.72 2.48
N ASP A 70 3.47 6.29 3.71
CA ASP A 70 2.44 5.87 4.68
C ASP A 70 1.53 7.04 5.07
N TRP A 71 2.12 8.22 5.31
CA TRP A 71 1.35 9.42 5.61
C TRP A 71 0.44 9.85 4.46
N LEU A 72 0.93 9.86 3.21
CA LEU A 72 0.11 10.14 2.04
C LEU A 72 -0.97 9.09 1.83
N ASN A 73 -0.68 7.81 2.08
CA ASN A 73 -1.68 6.75 2.02
C ASN A 73 -2.83 7.00 3.00
N LEU A 74 -2.53 7.39 4.24
CA LEU A 74 -3.52 7.73 5.25
C LEU A 74 -4.38 8.91 4.80
N VAL A 75 -3.75 10.01 4.38
CA VAL A 75 -4.46 11.21 3.94
C VAL A 75 -5.37 10.91 2.74
N PHE A 76 -4.89 10.14 1.75
CA PHE A 76 -5.70 9.76 0.60
C PHE A 76 -6.84 8.82 0.96
N LYS A 77 -6.65 7.88 1.90
CA LYS A 77 -7.73 7.03 2.40
C LYS A 77 -8.88 7.84 2.99
N TRP A 78 -8.54 8.88 3.74
CA TRP A 78 -9.51 9.80 4.33
C TRP A 78 -10.13 10.79 3.35
N ILE A 79 -9.57 11.00 2.17
CA ILE A 79 -10.17 11.87 1.13
C ILE A 79 -11.03 11.05 0.18
N LEU A 80 -10.57 9.85 -0.20
CA LEU A 80 -11.17 9.06 -1.27
C LEU A 80 -12.32 8.15 -0.78
N PHE A 81 -12.44 7.89 0.53
CA PHE A 81 -13.51 7.08 1.12
C PHE A 81 -13.78 5.76 0.36
N GLY A 82 -12.71 5.10 -0.07
CA GLY A 82 -12.82 3.94 -0.95
C GLY A 82 -13.47 2.74 -0.26
N GLU A 83 -14.52 2.18 -0.87
CA GLU A 83 -15.13 0.90 -0.49
C GLU A 83 -14.17 -0.28 -0.68
N ARG A 84 -14.41 -1.40 0.02
CA ARG A 84 -13.69 -2.66 -0.20
C ARG A 84 -14.58 -3.71 -0.87
N PRO A 85 -14.00 -4.60 -1.71
CA PRO A 85 -14.77 -5.62 -2.42
C PRO A 85 -15.66 -6.46 -1.50
N TYR A 86 -15.11 -6.88 -0.34
CA TYR A 86 -15.76 -7.86 0.53
C TYR A 86 -17.12 -7.41 1.07
N TRP A 87 -17.25 -6.20 1.60
CA TRP A 87 -18.55 -5.71 2.06
C TRP A 87 -19.35 -5.03 0.95
N TRP A 88 -18.69 -4.45 -0.05
CA TRP A 88 -19.37 -3.76 -1.15
C TRP A 88 -20.28 -4.72 -1.93
N VAL A 89 -19.84 -5.96 -2.19
CA VAL A 89 -20.69 -6.95 -2.91
C VAL A 89 -21.99 -7.28 -2.16
N HIS A 90 -22.00 -7.15 -0.83
CA HIS A 90 -23.16 -7.46 0.00
C HIS A 90 -24.14 -6.28 0.15
N GLU A 91 -23.63 -5.05 0.09
CA GLU A 91 -24.41 -3.84 0.35
C GLU A 91 -24.78 -3.03 -0.89
N ALA A 92 -24.05 -3.18 -2.00
CA ALA A 92 -24.31 -2.43 -3.21
C ALA A 92 -25.63 -2.87 -3.88
N SER A 93 -26.47 -1.89 -4.22
CA SER A 93 -27.71 -2.11 -4.99
C SER A 93 -27.45 -2.57 -6.44
N TYR A 94 -26.19 -2.55 -6.87
CA TYR A 94 -25.74 -3.01 -8.19
C TYR A 94 -26.20 -4.44 -8.51
N TYR A 95 -26.36 -5.28 -7.49
CA TYR A 95 -26.78 -6.68 -7.65
C TYR A 95 -28.23 -6.94 -7.19
N ASP A 96 -29.05 -5.94 -6.92
CA ASP A 96 -30.42 -6.17 -6.41
C ASP A 96 -31.32 -6.90 -7.43
N ASN A 97 -31.06 -6.70 -8.72
CA ASN A 97 -31.78 -7.35 -9.81
C ASN A 97 -31.02 -8.55 -10.41
N GLY A 98 -29.98 -9.06 -9.74
CA GLY A 98 -29.10 -10.10 -10.28
C GLY A 98 -28.53 -11.04 -9.23
N VAL A 99 -27.69 -11.99 -9.66
CA VAL A 99 -27.00 -12.92 -8.75
C VAL A 99 -25.75 -12.25 -8.21
N ARG A 100 -25.65 -12.15 -6.88
CA ARG A 100 -24.46 -11.66 -6.17
C ARG A 100 -23.36 -12.73 -6.22
N PRO A 101 -22.15 -12.43 -6.78
CA PRO A 101 -21.03 -13.36 -6.75
C PRO A 101 -20.59 -13.64 -5.30
N HIS A 102 -20.33 -14.92 -4.99
CA HIS A 102 -19.82 -15.30 -3.67
C HIS A 102 -18.30 -15.16 -3.62
N ILE A 103 -17.78 -14.26 -2.79
CA ILE A 103 -16.34 -14.10 -2.60
C ILE A 103 -15.92 -14.59 -1.21
N GLU A 104 -14.82 -15.32 -1.17
CA GLU A 104 -14.28 -15.96 0.03
C GLU A 104 -13.59 -14.94 0.94
N GLN A 105 -13.74 -15.12 2.26
CA GLN A 105 -13.06 -14.34 3.28
C GLN A 105 -11.73 -15.00 3.68
N TYR A 106 -10.68 -14.19 3.78
CA TYR A 106 -9.36 -14.59 4.26
C TYR A 106 -8.93 -13.76 5.49
N PRO A 107 -7.91 -14.19 6.25
CA PRO A 107 -7.48 -13.48 7.46
C PRO A 107 -7.11 -12.00 7.27
N MET A 108 -6.67 -11.61 6.06
CA MET A 108 -6.30 -10.23 5.70
C MET A 108 -7.38 -9.47 4.91
N THR A 109 -8.58 -10.06 4.73
CA THR A 109 -9.69 -9.42 4.01
C THR A 109 -10.27 -8.22 4.79
N CYS A 110 -10.30 -8.35 6.12
CA CYS A 110 -11.06 -7.49 7.02
C CYS A 110 -10.26 -6.36 7.64
N GLU A 111 -9.53 -5.64 6.79
CA GLU A 111 -8.85 -4.42 7.22
C GLU A 111 -9.88 -3.30 7.48
N THR A 112 -9.63 -2.55 8.55
CA THR A 112 -10.62 -1.65 9.16
C THR A 112 -10.60 -0.22 8.64
N GLY A 113 -9.69 0.11 7.71
CA GLY A 113 -9.60 1.43 7.08
C GLY A 113 -10.12 1.43 5.64
N PRO A 114 -10.33 2.62 5.04
CA PRO A 114 -10.74 2.76 3.65
C PRO A 114 -9.81 2.04 2.67
N GLY A 115 -10.38 1.59 1.54
CA GLY A 115 -9.69 0.75 0.55
C GLY A 115 -8.82 1.48 -0.46
N SER A 116 -8.97 2.80 -0.64
CA SER A 116 -8.30 3.53 -1.73
C SER A 116 -7.32 4.59 -1.23
N PRO A 117 -6.05 4.61 -1.68
CA PRO A 117 -5.36 3.59 -2.47
C PRO A 117 -4.84 2.44 -1.61
N SER A 118 -4.48 1.31 -2.23
CA SER A 118 -3.92 0.15 -1.51
C SER A 118 -2.56 0.48 -0.91
N GLY A 119 -2.48 0.46 0.44
CA GLY A 119 -1.24 0.71 1.17
C GLY A 119 -0.15 -0.34 0.92
N HIS A 120 -0.52 -1.61 0.75
CA HIS A 120 0.42 -2.68 0.42
C HIS A 120 1.05 -2.47 -0.97
N ALA A 121 0.23 -2.15 -1.97
CA ALA A 121 0.73 -1.88 -3.33
C ALA A 121 1.57 -0.60 -3.37
N MET A 122 1.15 0.45 -2.67
CA MET A 122 1.89 1.71 -2.57
C MET A 122 3.23 1.56 -1.85
N GLY A 123 3.25 0.86 -0.71
CA GLY A 123 4.47 0.60 0.05
C GLY A 123 5.46 -0.28 -0.73
N ALA A 124 4.98 -1.37 -1.33
CA ALA A 124 5.80 -2.23 -2.18
C ALA A 124 6.36 -1.45 -3.39
N ALA A 125 5.53 -0.70 -4.11
CA ALA A 125 6.01 0.13 -5.21
C ALA A 125 7.06 1.14 -4.76
N GLY A 126 6.81 1.85 -3.65
CA GLY A 126 7.75 2.84 -3.11
C GLY A 126 9.12 2.25 -2.76
N VAL A 127 9.14 1.13 -2.03
CA VAL A 127 10.38 0.46 -1.62
C VAL A 127 11.11 -0.11 -2.82
N TYR A 128 10.46 -0.98 -3.62
CA TYR A 128 11.15 -1.67 -4.72
C TYR A 128 11.60 -0.69 -5.81
N TYR A 129 10.84 0.37 -6.10
CA TYR A 129 11.27 1.43 -7.02
C TYR A 129 12.51 2.17 -6.49
N THR A 130 12.53 2.47 -5.19
CA THR A 130 13.68 3.07 -4.52
C THR A 130 14.92 2.19 -4.63
N LEU A 131 14.78 0.88 -4.46
CA LEU A 131 15.88 -0.07 -4.60
C LEU A 131 16.40 -0.12 -6.04
N VAL A 132 15.52 -0.29 -7.03
CA VAL A 132 15.90 -0.34 -8.45
C VAL A 132 16.61 0.94 -8.87
N THR A 133 16.05 2.11 -8.57
CA THR A 133 16.66 3.39 -8.94
C THR A 133 17.99 3.62 -8.23
N SER A 134 18.10 3.26 -6.95
CA SER A 134 19.35 3.39 -6.19
C SER A 134 20.46 2.48 -6.70
N ILE A 135 20.15 1.21 -7.03
CA ILE A 135 21.10 0.26 -7.61
C ILE A 135 21.61 0.79 -8.96
N LEU A 136 20.69 1.24 -9.82
CA LEU A 136 21.04 1.81 -11.12
C LEU A 136 21.91 3.07 -10.97
N ALA A 137 21.60 3.95 -10.03
CA ALA A 137 22.39 5.16 -9.75
C ALA A 137 23.81 4.82 -9.28
N ILE A 138 23.97 3.89 -8.33
CA ILE A 138 25.29 3.46 -7.83
C ILE A 138 26.16 2.93 -8.97
N MET A 139 25.57 2.17 -9.89
CA MET A 139 26.29 1.63 -11.04
C MET A 139 26.73 2.69 -12.03
N ILE A 140 25.87 3.67 -12.31
CA ILE A 140 26.20 4.81 -13.16
C ILE A 140 27.31 5.66 -12.52
N SER A 141 27.24 5.89 -11.21
CA SER A 141 28.25 6.69 -10.49
C SER A 141 29.63 6.04 -10.46
N LYS A 142 29.73 4.70 -10.31
CA LYS A 142 31.01 3.98 -10.41
C LYS A 142 31.70 4.15 -11.78
N LYS A 143 30.92 4.45 -12.82
CA LYS A 143 31.38 4.59 -14.19
C LYS A 143 31.87 5.99 -14.55
N LYS A 144 31.42 7.03 -13.84
CA LYS A 144 31.97 8.40 -14.01
C LYS A 144 33.47 8.49 -13.70
N ILE A 145 34.00 7.53 -12.93
CA ILE A 145 35.43 7.41 -12.58
C ILE A 145 36.23 6.67 -13.68
N GLY A 146 35.57 5.97 -14.62
CA GLY A 146 36.21 5.30 -15.75
C GLY A 146 35.33 5.33 -16.99
N ILE A 147 35.60 6.27 -17.88
CA ILE A 147 34.82 6.51 -19.11
C ILE A 147 34.77 5.22 -19.96
N LYS A 148 33.67 4.47 -19.88
CA LYS A 148 33.35 3.35 -20.78
C LYS A 148 31.94 3.54 -21.34
N LYS A 149 31.67 3.08 -22.56
CA LYS A 149 30.31 3.08 -23.15
C LYS A 149 29.36 2.17 -22.34
N PRO A 150 28.03 2.38 -22.35
CA PRO A 150 27.09 1.42 -21.79
C PRO A 150 27.32 0.04 -22.38
N THR A 151 27.71 -0.89 -21.51
CA THR A 151 27.95 -2.28 -21.91
C THR A 151 26.60 -2.98 -22.07
N LYS A 152 26.51 -4.00 -22.95
CA LYS A 152 25.33 -4.87 -23.09
C LYS A 152 24.85 -5.41 -21.72
N LYS A 153 25.80 -5.62 -20.79
CA LYS A 153 25.56 -6.05 -19.41
C LYS A 153 24.73 -5.05 -18.59
N GLU A 154 24.91 -3.74 -18.77
CA GLU A 154 24.14 -2.71 -18.06
C GLU A 154 22.68 -2.66 -18.53
N TRP A 155 22.46 -2.77 -19.84
CA TRP A 155 21.11 -2.84 -20.39
C TRP A 155 20.40 -4.10 -19.90
N TYR A 156 21.08 -5.25 -19.94
CA TYR A 156 20.55 -6.50 -19.43
C TYR A 156 20.15 -6.42 -17.95
N LEU A 157 21.00 -5.80 -17.11
CA LEU A 157 20.66 -5.61 -15.71
C LEU A 157 19.48 -4.64 -15.50
N LYS A 158 19.40 -3.55 -16.27
CA LYS A 158 18.23 -2.66 -16.24
C LYS A 158 16.96 -3.44 -16.54
N VAL A 159 16.97 -4.25 -17.59
CA VAL A 159 15.83 -5.11 -17.94
C VAL A 159 15.50 -6.05 -16.79
N ILE A 160 16.48 -6.74 -16.21
CA ILE A 160 16.24 -7.63 -15.06
C ILE A 160 15.62 -6.89 -13.87
N LEU A 161 16.19 -5.75 -13.47
CA LEU A 161 15.72 -5.01 -12.29
C LEU A 161 14.28 -4.51 -12.46
N TRP A 162 13.94 -3.99 -13.65
CA TRP A 162 12.58 -3.57 -13.95
C TRP A 162 11.61 -4.74 -14.10
N SER A 163 12.05 -5.87 -14.66
CA SER A 163 11.25 -7.10 -14.71
C SER A 163 10.95 -7.64 -13.32
N ILE A 164 11.94 -7.63 -12.41
CA ILE A 164 11.72 -8.01 -10.99
C ILE A 164 10.74 -7.06 -10.33
N PHE A 165 10.90 -5.74 -10.54
CA PHE A 165 9.97 -4.74 -10.00
C PHE A 165 8.53 -5.02 -10.43
N TRP A 166 8.28 -5.16 -11.73
CA TRP A 166 6.93 -5.41 -12.24
C TRP A 166 6.40 -6.78 -11.84
N GLY A 167 7.24 -7.81 -11.79
CA GLY A 167 6.86 -9.13 -11.28
C GLY A 167 6.37 -9.08 -9.83
N VAL A 168 7.08 -8.36 -8.96
CA VAL A 168 6.66 -8.13 -7.57
C VAL A 168 5.35 -7.34 -7.54
N GLN A 169 5.24 -6.23 -8.28
CA GLN A 169 4.01 -5.41 -8.26
C GLN A 169 2.78 -6.20 -8.73
N LEU A 170 2.91 -7.01 -9.78
CA LEU A 170 1.84 -7.87 -10.26
C LEU A 170 1.43 -8.89 -9.18
N GLY A 171 2.41 -9.54 -8.53
CA GLY A 171 2.14 -10.47 -7.43
C GLY A 171 1.38 -9.82 -6.28
N VAL A 172 1.84 -8.64 -5.83
CA VAL A 172 1.17 -7.88 -4.75
C VAL A 172 -0.24 -7.46 -5.16
N CYS A 173 -0.41 -6.89 -6.36
CA CYS A 173 -1.72 -6.46 -6.83
C CYS A 173 -2.72 -7.62 -6.92
N LEU A 174 -2.32 -8.73 -7.54
CA LEU A 174 -3.17 -9.92 -7.66
C LEU A 174 -3.51 -10.50 -6.29
N SER A 175 -2.54 -10.58 -5.40
CA SER A 175 -2.74 -11.04 -4.02
C SER A 175 -3.81 -10.22 -3.29
N ARG A 176 -3.75 -8.88 -3.37
CA ARG A 176 -4.69 -7.97 -2.70
C ARG A 176 -6.11 -8.02 -3.29
N VAL A 177 -6.23 -8.29 -4.58
CA VAL A 177 -7.53 -8.52 -5.25
C VAL A 177 -8.07 -9.91 -4.91
N PHE A 178 -7.23 -10.94 -4.87
CA PHE A 178 -7.59 -12.32 -4.50
C PHE A 178 -8.18 -12.41 -3.09
N ILE A 179 -7.58 -11.72 -2.12
CA ILE A 179 -8.09 -11.71 -0.74
C ILE A 179 -9.29 -10.79 -0.52
N ALA A 180 -9.89 -10.24 -1.58
CA ALA A 180 -11.02 -9.31 -1.53
C ALA A 180 -10.78 -8.04 -0.70
N ALA A 181 -9.51 -7.66 -0.45
CA ALA A 181 -9.17 -6.50 0.36
C ALA A 181 -9.17 -5.18 -0.43
N HIS A 182 -8.92 -5.24 -1.74
CA HIS A 182 -8.89 -4.07 -2.62
C HIS A 182 -9.42 -4.38 -4.01
N PHE A 183 -9.99 -3.36 -4.65
CA PHE A 183 -10.34 -3.41 -6.07
C PHE A 183 -9.12 -3.22 -6.98
N PRO A 184 -9.15 -3.69 -8.24
CA PRO A 184 -8.05 -3.52 -9.21
C PRO A 184 -7.60 -2.06 -9.39
N HIS A 185 -8.55 -1.12 -9.46
CA HIS A 185 -8.21 0.30 -9.62
C HIS A 185 -7.48 0.87 -8.38
N GLN A 186 -7.78 0.39 -7.17
CA GLN A 186 -7.16 0.83 -5.93
C GLN A 186 -5.71 0.35 -5.79
N VAL A 187 -5.42 -0.87 -6.25
CA VAL A 187 -4.04 -1.39 -6.27
C VAL A 187 -3.20 -0.69 -7.34
N ILE A 188 -3.77 -0.41 -8.51
CA ILE A 188 -3.09 0.36 -9.57
C ILE A 188 -2.78 1.79 -9.09
N ALA A 189 -3.76 2.47 -8.47
CA ALA A 189 -3.53 3.79 -7.87
C ALA A 189 -2.45 3.75 -6.78
N GLY A 190 -2.41 2.67 -5.99
CA GLY A 190 -1.34 2.42 -5.02
C GLY A 190 0.03 2.34 -5.68
N VAL A 191 0.20 1.52 -6.72
CA VAL A 191 1.48 1.40 -7.44
C VAL A 191 1.94 2.75 -8.00
N ILE A 192 1.04 3.48 -8.67
CA ILE A 192 1.36 4.80 -9.27
C ILE A 192 1.80 5.79 -8.20
N THR A 193 1.01 5.93 -7.13
CA THR A 193 1.32 6.86 -6.03
C THR A 193 2.64 6.50 -5.34
N GLY A 194 2.90 5.21 -5.10
CA GLY A 194 4.16 4.73 -4.54
C GLY A 194 5.38 5.05 -5.40
N MET A 195 5.26 4.88 -6.73
CA MET A 195 6.33 5.24 -7.68
C MET A 195 6.59 6.75 -7.70
N ILE A 196 5.53 7.57 -7.66
CA ILE A 196 5.66 9.04 -7.63
C ILE A 196 6.41 9.48 -6.37
N VAL A 197 6.03 8.94 -5.20
CA VAL A 197 6.71 9.25 -3.93
C VAL A 197 8.19 8.85 -3.99
N ALA A 198 8.50 7.64 -4.47
CA ALA A 198 9.88 7.18 -4.58
C ALA A 198 10.71 8.02 -5.55
N GLU A 199 10.14 8.44 -6.68
CA GLU A 199 10.81 9.32 -7.65
C GLU A 199 10.99 10.75 -7.12
N ALA A 200 10.03 11.29 -6.35
CA ALA A 200 10.20 12.57 -5.68
C ALA A 200 11.40 12.55 -4.73
N PHE A 201 11.56 11.49 -3.93
CA PHE A 201 12.72 11.32 -3.06
C PHE A 201 14.01 10.97 -3.81
N ASN A 202 13.91 10.48 -5.04
CA ASN A 202 15.08 10.29 -5.89
C ASN A 202 15.72 11.62 -6.32
N ARG A 203 14.89 12.66 -6.50
CA ARG A 203 15.33 14.01 -6.89
C ARG A 203 15.72 14.88 -5.71
N THR A 204 15.28 14.50 -4.51
CA THR A 204 15.44 15.31 -3.30
C THR A 204 16.79 14.99 -2.63
N GLN A 205 17.71 15.97 -2.60
CA GLN A 205 19.05 15.79 -2.02
C GLN A 205 19.16 16.24 -0.55
N TRP A 206 18.25 17.10 -0.07
CA TRP A 206 18.32 17.64 1.30
C TRP A 206 18.15 16.56 2.38
N ILE A 207 17.50 15.44 2.04
CA ILE A 207 17.31 14.31 2.96
C ILE A 207 18.63 13.74 3.49
N TYR A 208 19.73 13.88 2.74
CA TYR A 208 21.04 13.36 3.12
C TYR A 208 21.83 14.30 4.04
N SER A 209 21.48 15.58 4.07
CA SER A 209 22.07 16.60 4.95
C SER A 209 21.14 17.03 6.09
N ALA A 210 20.01 16.34 6.24
CA ALA A 210 18.99 16.66 7.24
C ALA A 210 19.53 16.51 8.67
N THR A 211 19.50 17.59 9.44
CA THR A 211 19.85 17.58 10.87
C THR A 211 18.71 17.01 11.71
N MET A 212 18.96 16.63 12.98
CA MET A 212 17.91 16.18 13.91
C MET A 212 16.73 17.17 14.03
N LYS A 213 17.00 18.48 13.96
CA LYS A 213 15.94 19.51 13.92
C LYS A 213 14.97 19.32 12.74
N HIS A 214 15.46 18.97 11.55
CA HIS A 214 14.61 18.76 10.38
C HIS A 214 13.71 17.54 10.57
N TYR A 215 14.24 16.44 11.11
CA TYR A 215 13.43 15.27 11.47
C TYR A 215 12.36 15.63 12.48
N PHE A 216 12.72 16.32 13.56
CA PHE A 216 11.77 16.74 14.59
C PHE A 216 10.64 17.61 14.03
N TYR A 217 10.96 18.67 13.28
CA TYR A 217 9.95 19.55 12.69
C TYR A 217 9.09 18.84 11.65
N THR A 218 9.68 17.95 10.85
CA THR A 218 8.91 17.20 9.84
C THR A 218 7.96 16.22 10.51
N THR A 219 8.40 15.46 11.51
CA THR A 219 7.52 14.56 12.27
C THR A 219 6.41 15.35 12.97
N LEU A 220 6.75 16.46 13.65
CA LEU A 220 5.76 17.32 14.30
C LEU A 220 4.73 17.85 13.30
N PHE A 221 5.17 18.32 12.13
CA PHE A 221 4.29 18.80 11.07
C PHE A 221 3.35 17.69 10.56
N LEU A 222 3.90 16.52 10.20
CA LEU A 222 3.11 15.41 9.66
C LEU A 222 2.08 14.91 10.67
N THR A 223 2.47 14.76 11.95
CA THR A 223 1.57 14.37 13.03
C THR A 223 0.50 15.44 13.28
N SER A 224 0.90 16.70 13.40
CA SER A 224 -0.05 17.80 13.63
C SER A 224 -1.05 17.94 12.49
N PHE A 225 -0.60 17.78 11.24
CA PHE A 225 -1.49 17.77 10.08
C PHE A 225 -2.45 16.58 10.13
N ALA A 226 -1.96 15.37 10.40
CA ALA A 226 -2.81 14.19 10.44
C ALA A 226 -3.90 14.32 11.52
N VAL A 227 -3.54 14.80 12.72
CA VAL A 227 -4.48 15.04 13.81
C VAL A 227 -5.45 16.18 13.47
N GLY A 228 -4.94 17.31 12.99
CA GLY A 228 -5.77 18.45 12.60
C GLY A 228 -6.76 18.10 11.49
N PHE A 229 -6.31 17.34 10.50
CA PHE A 229 -7.16 16.90 9.39
C PHE A 229 -8.19 15.86 9.84
N TYR A 230 -7.83 14.92 10.73
CA TYR A 230 -8.78 14.01 11.37
C TYR A 230 -9.88 14.78 12.14
N LEU A 231 -9.49 15.75 12.97
CA LEU A 231 -10.43 16.56 13.75
C LEU A 231 -11.32 17.41 12.84
N LEU A 232 -10.78 17.94 11.75
CA LEU A 232 -11.53 18.69 10.75
C LEU A 232 -12.60 17.81 10.09
N LEU A 233 -12.24 16.61 9.63
CA LEU A 233 -13.19 15.67 9.04
C LEU A 233 -14.30 15.30 10.04
N LYS A 234 -13.94 15.04 11.30
CA LYS A 234 -14.89 14.78 12.38
C LYS A 234 -15.83 15.98 12.63
N ALA A 235 -15.30 17.20 12.63
CA ALA A 235 -16.09 18.43 12.82
C ALA A 235 -17.05 18.72 11.66
N VAL A 236 -16.67 18.34 10.43
CA VAL A 236 -17.53 18.43 9.23
C VAL A 236 -18.58 17.29 9.19
N GLY A 237 -18.58 16.40 10.19
CA GLY A 237 -19.56 15.31 10.31
C GLY A 237 -19.25 14.12 9.41
N VAL A 238 -18.00 13.99 8.94
CA VAL A 238 -17.57 12.84 8.15
C VAL A 238 -17.32 11.67 9.08
N ASP A 239 -18.10 10.60 8.92
CA ASP A 239 -17.88 9.36 9.65
C ASP A 239 -16.57 8.72 9.19
N LEU A 240 -15.60 8.58 10.09
CA LEU A 240 -14.31 7.93 9.86
C LEU A 240 -14.30 6.47 10.33
N LEU A 241 -15.31 6.06 11.10
CA LEU A 241 -15.46 4.72 11.66
C LEU A 241 -16.39 3.84 10.84
N TRP A 242 -17.04 4.37 9.79
CA TRP A 242 -17.92 3.61 8.89
C TRP A 242 -17.30 2.28 8.39
N THR A 243 -16.01 2.25 8.05
CA THR A 243 -15.33 1.02 7.61
C THR A 243 -15.16 0.00 8.74
N LEU A 244 -15.07 0.45 9.98
CA LEU A 244 -15.01 -0.42 11.15
C LEU A 244 -16.36 -1.11 11.36
N GLU A 245 -17.46 -0.38 11.22
CA GLU A 245 -18.82 -0.94 11.33
C GLU A 245 -19.07 -1.98 10.22
N LYS A 246 -18.70 -1.66 8.97
CA LYS A 246 -18.79 -2.61 7.86
C LYS A 246 -17.93 -3.85 8.08
N ALA A 247 -16.70 -3.69 8.57
CA ALA A 247 -15.84 -4.82 8.92
C ALA A 247 -16.46 -5.67 10.03
N GLN A 248 -17.02 -5.07 11.09
CA GLN A 248 -17.67 -5.81 12.17
C GLN A 248 -18.93 -6.55 11.72
N LYS A 249 -19.69 -5.98 10.78
CA LYS A 249 -20.94 -6.55 10.26
C LYS A 249 -20.70 -7.75 9.34
N TRP A 250 -19.74 -7.65 8.42
CA TRP A 250 -19.57 -8.64 7.35
C TRP A 250 -18.48 -9.67 7.63
N CYS A 251 -17.47 -9.33 8.43
CA CYS A 251 -16.37 -10.25 8.67
C CYS A 251 -16.73 -11.28 9.74
N VAL A 252 -16.72 -12.56 9.35
CA VAL A 252 -16.87 -13.68 10.27
C VAL A 252 -15.73 -13.68 11.27
N ARG A 253 -16.06 -13.75 12.56
CA ARG A 253 -15.09 -13.98 13.64
C ARG A 253 -14.65 -15.45 13.57
N PRO A 254 -13.38 -15.78 13.27
CA PRO A 254 -12.92 -17.14 13.48
C PRO A 254 -13.02 -17.42 14.98
N SER A 255 -13.64 -18.53 15.37
CA SER A 255 -13.92 -18.94 16.76
C SER A 255 -12.69 -19.20 17.65
N GLY A 256 -11.51 -18.70 17.26
CA GLY A 256 -10.27 -18.70 18.03
C GLY A 256 -9.47 -17.40 17.95
N PHE A 257 -10.05 -16.31 17.44
CA PHE A 257 -9.36 -15.03 17.25
C PHE A 257 -9.88 -14.00 18.26
N THR A 258 -9.26 -13.95 19.44
CA THR A 258 -9.34 -12.76 20.31
C THR A 258 -8.75 -11.55 19.56
N TRP A 259 -9.26 -10.35 19.79
CA TRP A 259 -8.82 -9.05 19.21
C TRP A 259 -7.33 -8.68 19.41
N THR A 260 -6.47 -9.62 19.81
CA THR A 260 -5.05 -9.44 20.12
C THR A 260 -4.14 -9.50 18.89
N ARG A 261 -4.60 -10.03 17.74
CA ARG A 261 -3.93 -9.87 16.44
C ARG A 261 -4.78 -9.02 15.49
N ARG A 262 -5.00 -7.75 15.84
CA ARG A 262 -5.52 -6.77 14.87
C ARG A 262 -4.62 -6.79 13.63
N PRO A 263 -5.16 -6.73 12.39
CA PRO A 263 -4.33 -6.50 11.21
C PRO A 263 -3.42 -5.31 11.49
N SER A 264 -2.13 -5.44 11.16
CA SER A 264 -1.11 -4.41 11.36
C SER A 264 -1.71 -3.09 10.87
N PRO A 265 -2.07 -2.15 11.76
CA PRO A 265 -2.41 -0.84 11.29
C PRO A 265 -1.16 -0.31 10.59
N ALA A 266 -1.34 0.43 9.50
CA ALA A 266 -0.29 1.34 9.05
C ALA A 266 0.26 2.11 10.26
N PHE A 267 1.55 2.49 10.27
CA PHE A 267 2.14 3.21 11.41
C PHE A 267 1.26 4.42 11.79
N SER A 268 0.67 5.06 10.78
CA SER A 268 -0.35 6.12 10.87
C SER A 268 -1.72 5.71 11.45
N GLU A 269 -2.27 4.54 11.13
CA GLU A 269 -3.54 4.03 11.70
C GLU A 269 -3.40 3.64 13.19
N THR A 270 -2.17 3.38 13.64
CA THR A 270 -1.87 3.10 15.06
C THR A 270 -2.08 4.35 15.91
N TRP A 271 -1.70 5.53 15.40
CA TRP A 271 -1.86 6.81 16.08
C TRP A 271 -3.30 7.31 16.13
N ALA A 272 -4.06 7.19 15.05
CA ALA A 272 -5.49 7.56 15.03
C ALA A 272 -6.31 6.75 16.05
N ARG A 273 -5.97 5.47 16.23
CA ARG A 273 -6.60 4.60 17.24
C ARG A 273 -6.22 4.93 18.67
N CYS A 274 -5.06 5.53 18.92
CA CYS A 274 -4.69 6.02 20.25
C CYS A 274 -5.48 7.27 20.66
N LEU A 275 -5.98 8.06 19.70
CA LEU A 275 -6.77 9.27 19.98
C LEU A 275 -8.25 8.97 20.29
N ASP A 276 -8.79 7.85 19.78
CA ASP A 276 -10.18 7.42 20.03
C ASP A 276 -10.36 6.59 21.32
N TRP A 277 -9.27 6.29 22.05
CA TRP A 277 -9.31 5.62 23.36
C TRP A 277 -9.03 6.57 24.54
N GLY A 278 -9.03 7.89 24.28
CA GLY A 278 -8.88 8.95 25.28
C GLY A 278 -10.21 9.58 25.66
#